data_AF-A0A537TIT2-F1
#
_entry.id   AF-A0A537TIT2-F1
#
_cell.length_a   1.000
_cell.length_b   1.000
_cell.length_c   1.000
_cell.angle_alpha   90.00
_cell.angle_beta   90.00
_cell.angle_gamma   90.00
#
_symmetry.space_group_name_H-M   'P 1'
#
loop_
_entity.id
_entity.type
_entity.pdbx_description
1 polymer ?
#
loop_
_entity_poly.entity_id
_entity_poly.type
_entity_poly.pdbx_seq_one_letter_code
_entity_poly.pdbx_strand_id
1 'polypeptide(L)'
;MQAEGYDGELSPAQWMALRYFARANPFSRTPSAFAQFQATTRGTASQAIKALEAGGYLVRQRSKADGRSVSLRLTNKGKKALARDPFEVLVRAVDSLDAKERTAMHHTLHKVLTTLAASGAHRRFGVCQDCAHLGGEMCRSSTSANSSAPQCRLLGAPIQPEDADLLCVHFQPTSEHRDGAHDE
;
A
#
# COMPACT_ATOMS: atom_id res chain seq x y z
N MET A 1 -13.65 9.44 -17.38
CA MET A 1 -12.42 10.17 -17.00
C MET A 1 -11.36 9.78 -18.01
N GLN A 2 -11.14 10.63 -19.02
CA GLN A 2 -10.30 10.31 -20.19
C GLN A 2 -8.82 10.19 -19.79
N ALA A 3 -8.10 9.30 -20.49
CA ALA A 3 -6.67 9.07 -20.37
C ALA A 3 -5.85 10.14 -21.11
N GLU A 4 -6.19 11.41 -20.95
CA GLU A 4 -5.43 12.54 -21.49
C GLU A 4 -4.44 12.99 -20.43
N GLY A 5 -3.15 12.79 -20.69
CA GLY A 5 -2.05 13.02 -19.74
C GLY A 5 -1.02 11.90 -19.70
N TYR A 6 -1.19 10.86 -20.52
CA TYR A 6 -0.23 9.78 -20.66
C TYR A 6 0.54 9.86 -21.99
N ASP A 7 1.26 10.95 -22.22
CA ASP A 7 2.21 11.08 -23.34
C ASP A 7 3.54 10.32 -23.08
N GLY A 8 3.52 9.33 -22.18
CA GLY A 8 4.70 8.85 -21.47
C GLY A 8 5.11 7.40 -21.78
N GLU A 9 6.39 7.11 -21.53
CA GLU A 9 7.13 5.83 -21.62
C GLU A 9 6.47 4.62 -20.92
N LEU A 10 5.38 4.82 -20.18
CA LEU A 10 4.66 3.81 -19.41
C LEU A 10 3.16 3.80 -19.81
N SER A 11 2.31 2.97 -19.21
CA SER A 11 0.84 3.04 -19.39
C SER A 11 0.12 3.27 -18.06
N PRO A 12 -1.16 3.69 -18.03
CA PRO A 12 -1.92 3.86 -16.77
C PRO A 12 -1.79 2.66 -15.81
N ALA A 13 -1.91 1.45 -16.34
CA ALA A 13 -1.72 0.21 -15.57
C ALA A 13 -0.29 0.05 -15.02
N GLN A 14 0.72 0.46 -15.77
CA GLN A 14 2.11 0.40 -15.35
C GLN A 14 2.44 1.46 -14.29
N TRP A 15 1.92 2.70 -14.39
CA TRP A 15 2.04 3.68 -13.30
C TRP A 15 1.39 3.15 -12.02
N MET A 16 0.17 2.62 -12.12
CA MET A 16 -0.53 2.06 -10.96
C MET A 16 0.25 0.90 -10.31
N ALA A 17 0.85 0.03 -11.12
CA ALA A 17 1.73 -1.02 -10.62
C ALA A 17 2.97 -0.45 -9.93
N LEU A 18 3.64 0.54 -10.53
CA LEU A 18 4.84 1.15 -9.97
C LEU A 18 4.57 1.84 -8.63
N ARG A 19 3.46 2.60 -8.53
CA ARG A 19 2.98 3.21 -7.28
C ARG A 19 2.70 2.16 -6.20
N TYR A 20 2.05 1.05 -6.57
CA TYR A 20 1.80 -0.05 -5.63
C TYR A 20 3.09 -0.62 -5.06
N PHE A 21 4.05 -1.02 -5.91
CA PHE A 21 5.28 -1.66 -5.42
C PHE A 21 6.18 -0.71 -4.62
N ALA A 22 6.07 0.61 -4.85
CA ALA A 22 6.75 1.61 -4.05
C ALA A 22 6.15 1.72 -2.64
N ARG A 23 4.84 1.55 -2.52
CA ARG A 23 4.09 1.69 -1.26
C ARG A 23 3.79 0.36 -0.57
N ALA A 24 4.17 -0.78 -1.14
CA ALA A 24 3.95 -2.09 -0.54
C ALA A 24 5.07 -2.50 0.40
N ASN A 25 4.72 -3.05 1.56
CA ASN A 25 5.68 -3.63 2.50
C ASN A 25 6.35 -4.89 1.90
N PRO A 26 7.44 -5.41 2.49
CA PRO A 26 8.17 -6.56 1.94
C PRO A 26 7.30 -7.80 1.70
N PHE A 27 6.29 -8.01 2.53
CA PHE A 27 5.36 -9.15 2.45
C PHE A 27 4.29 -8.98 1.36
N SER A 28 4.05 -7.74 0.92
CA SER A 28 3.02 -7.38 -0.04
C SER A 28 3.56 -7.11 -1.44
N ARG A 29 4.88 -7.15 -1.64
CA ARG A 29 5.53 -6.96 -2.93
C ARG A 29 5.47 -8.19 -3.84
N THR A 30 4.32 -8.86 -3.93
CA THR A 30 4.14 -10.08 -4.74
C THR A 30 3.15 -9.85 -5.88
N PRO A 31 3.23 -10.62 -6.99
CA PRO A 31 2.25 -10.53 -8.06
C PRO A 31 0.82 -10.81 -7.62
N SER A 32 0.62 -11.74 -6.68
CA SER A 32 -0.69 -12.08 -6.14
C SER A 32 -1.27 -10.97 -5.27
N ALA A 33 -0.44 -10.33 -4.45
CA ALA A 33 -0.86 -9.18 -3.64
C ALA A 33 -1.22 -7.98 -4.52
N PHE A 34 -0.44 -7.71 -5.57
CA PHE A 34 -0.76 -6.67 -6.55
C PHE A 34 -2.09 -6.92 -7.28
N ALA A 35 -2.32 -8.16 -7.75
CA ALA A 35 -3.57 -8.52 -8.41
C ALA A 35 -4.79 -8.30 -7.50
N GLN A 36 -4.66 -8.67 -6.21
CA GLN A 36 -5.69 -8.46 -5.20
C GLN A 36 -5.92 -6.95 -4.94
N PHE A 37 -4.85 -6.17 -4.83
CA PHE A 37 -4.95 -4.72 -4.59
C PHE A 37 -5.67 -4.00 -5.71
N GLN A 38 -5.35 -4.32 -6.96
CA GLN A 38 -5.97 -3.70 -8.13
C GLN A 38 -7.35 -4.26 -8.47
N ALA A 39 -7.87 -5.22 -7.68
CA ALA A 39 -9.09 -5.96 -7.99
C ALA A 39 -9.10 -6.47 -9.46
N THR A 40 -7.96 -6.96 -9.94
CA THR A 40 -7.76 -7.37 -11.33
C THR A 40 -7.37 -8.84 -11.43
N THR A 41 -7.40 -9.39 -12.64
CA THR A 41 -7.00 -10.78 -12.85
C THR A 41 -5.49 -10.96 -12.70
N ARG A 42 -5.06 -12.17 -12.33
CA ARG A 42 -3.64 -12.53 -12.29
C ARG A 42 -2.95 -12.33 -13.63
N GLY A 43 -3.65 -12.53 -14.74
CA GLY A 43 -3.14 -12.31 -16.10
C GLY A 43 -2.81 -10.83 -16.35
N THR A 44 -3.76 -9.95 -16.09
CA THR A 44 -3.60 -8.48 -16.21
C THR A 44 -2.47 -7.96 -15.32
N ALA A 45 -2.46 -8.39 -14.05
CA ALA A 45 -1.40 -8.03 -13.11
C ALA A 45 -0.02 -8.49 -13.61
N SER A 46 0.07 -9.73 -14.10
CA SER A 46 1.32 -10.30 -14.62
C SER A 46 1.81 -9.58 -15.87
N GLN A 47 0.92 -9.15 -16.76
CA GLN A 47 1.29 -8.38 -17.95
C GLN A 47 1.89 -7.02 -17.59
N ALA A 48 1.26 -6.28 -16.66
CA ALA A 48 1.79 -5.00 -16.18
C ALA A 48 3.18 -5.17 -15.52
N ILE A 49 3.34 -6.21 -14.69
CA ILE A 49 4.62 -6.53 -14.05
C ILE A 49 5.69 -6.86 -15.11
N LYS A 50 5.38 -7.74 -16.06
CA LYS A 50 6.33 -8.13 -17.12
C LYS A 50 6.78 -6.92 -17.95
N ALA A 51 5.87 -6.02 -18.28
CA ALA A 51 6.22 -4.80 -19.02
C ALA A 51 7.14 -3.88 -18.20
N LEU A 52 6.88 -3.71 -16.90
CA LEU A 52 7.76 -2.93 -16.02
C LEU A 52 9.14 -3.57 -15.82
N GLU A 53 9.23 -4.89 -15.77
CA GLU A 53 10.51 -5.60 -15.73
C GLU A 53 11.28 -5.44 -17.04
N ALA A 54 10.62 -5.64 -18.18
CA ALA A 54 11.22 -5.45 -19.50
C ALA A 54 11.72 -4.02 -19.70
N GLY A 55 10.97 -3.03 -19.20
CA GLY A 55 11.37 -1.62 -19.17
C GLY A 55 12.43 -1.27 -18.13
N GLY A 56 12.84 -2.22 -17.29
CA GLY A 56 13.88 -2.05 -16.27
C GLY A 56 13.45 -1.29 -15.02
N TYR A 57 12.15 -1.11 -14.78
CA TYR A 57 11.61 -0.38 -13.61
C TYR A 57 11.44 -1.26 -12.37
N LEU A 58 11.18 -2.55 -12.57
CA LEU A 58 11.07 -3.55 -11.52
C LEU A 58 12.09 -4.67 -11.70
N VAL A 59 12.46 -5.31 -10.59
CA VAL A 59 13.28 -6.53 -10.58
C VAL A 59 12.67 -7.56 -9.63
N ARG A 60 12.65 -8.83 -10.05
CA ARG A 60 12.32 -9.96 -9.18
C ARG A 60 13.48 -10.32 -8.28
N GLN A 61 13.16 -10.60 -7.02
CA GLN A 61 14.05 -11.20 -6.06
C GLN A 61 13.34 -12.41 -5.43
N ARG A 62 14.12 -13.41 -5.01
CA ARG A 62 13.58 -14.44 -4.13
C ARG A 62 13.12 -13.76 -2.84
N SER A 63 11.89 -14.05 -2.43
CA SER A 63 11.36 -13.50 -1.19
C SER A 63 12.17 -14.03 -0.01
N LYS A 64 12.48 -13.13 0.93
CA LYS A 64 13.16 -13.48 2.18
C LYS A 64 12.21 -14.17 3.19
N ALA A 65 10.90 -13.94 3.06
CA ALA A 65 9.90 -14.46 3.99
C ALA A 65 9.44 -15.88 3.61
N ASP A 66 9.39 -16.17 2.30
CA ASP A 66 9.08 -17.50 1.78
C ASP A 66 9.94 -17.74 0.53
N GLY A 67 10.95 -18.60 0.65
CA GLY A 67 11.91 -18.89 -0.41
C GLY A 67 11.29 -19.49 -1.69
N ARG A 68 10.01 -19.91 -1.65
CA ARG A 68 9.24 -20.36 -2.83
C ARG A 68 8.51 -19.21 -3.53
N SER A 69 8.41 -18.05 -2.90
CA SER A 69 7.71 -16.88 -3.43
C SER A 69 8.66 -15.85 -4.05
N VAL A 70 8.12 -15.07 -4.99
CA VAL A 70 8.83 -14.02 -5.70
C VAL A 70 8.39 -12.67 -5.16
N SER A 71 9.35 -11.82 -4.80
CA SER A 71 9.14 -10.43 -4.43
C SER A 71 9.62 -9.49 -5.54
N LEU A 72 8.93 -8.38 -5.73
CA LEU A 72 9.24 -7.35 -6.73
C LEU A 72 9.75 -6.09 -6.06
N ARG A 73 10.86 -5.54 -6.55
CA ARG A 73 11.42 -4.28 -6.04
C ARG A 73 11.62 -3.29 -7.17
N LEU A 74 11.50 -2.01 -6.82
CA LEU A 74 11.86 -0.94 -7.73
C LEU A 74 13.37 -0.90 -7.95
N THR A 75 13.76 -0.79 -9.20
CA THR A 75 15.12 -0.42 -9.58
C THR A 75 15.35 1.08 -9.37
N ASN A 76 16.58 1.55 -9.57
CA ASN A 76 16.85 2.97 -9.61
C ASN A 76 16.08 3.68 -10.74
N LYS A 77 15.86 3.02 -11.89
CA LYS A 77 15.01 3.55 -12.97
C LYS A 77 13.55 3.70 -12.49
N GLY A 78 13.01 2.68 -11.82
CA GLY A 78 11.69 2.70 -11.20
C GLY A 78 11.49 3.88 -10.24
N LYS A 79 12.45 4.07 -9.32
CA LYS A 79 12.40 5.19 -8.36
C LYS A 79 12.47 6.56 -9.04
N LYS A 80 13.35 6.72 -10.04
CA LYS A 80 13.46 7.96 -10.83
C LYS A 80 12.21 8.25 -11.64
N ALA A 81 11.52 7.23 -12.14
CA ALA A 81 10.26 7.40 -12.85
C ALA A 81 9.18 7.94 -11.92
N LEU A 82 9.04 7.39 -10.71
CA LEU A 82 8.05 7.88 -9.73
C LEU A 82 8.24 9.35 -9.35
N ALA A 83 9.46 9.88 -9.37
CA ALA A 83 9.68 11.31 -9.14
C ALA A 83 9.04 12.21 -10.22
N ARG A 84 8.61 11.63 -11.35
CA ARG A 84 7.94 12.31 -12.47
C ARG A 84 6.51 11.80 -12.66
N ASP A 85 5.95 11.17 -11.63
CA ASP A 85 4.62 10.60 -11.69
C ASP A 85 3.59 11.71 -11.99
N PRO A 86 2.78 11.60 -13.07
CA PRO A 86 1.74 12.58 -13.39
C PRO A 86 0.73 12.80 -12.25
N PHE A 87 0.57 11.83 -11.36
CA PHE A 87 -0.31 11.93 -10.20
C PHE A 87 0.16 12.97 -9.17
N GLU A 88 1.42 13.39 -9.21
CA GLU A 88 1.97 14.45 -8.35
C GLU A 88 1.25 15.79 -8.55
N VAL A 89 0.56 16.01 -9.68
CA VAL A 89 -0.27 17.20 -9.87
C VAL A 89 -1.45 17.19 -8.89
N LEU A 90 -2.10 16.05 -8.69
CA LEU A 90 -3.19 15.92 -7.72
C LEU A 90 -2.67 16.06 -6.29
N VAL A 91 -1.52 15.46 -5.98
CA VAL A 91 -0.88 15.57 -4.66
C VAL A 91 -0.63 17.04 -4.32
N ARG A 92 -0.01 17.79 -5.25
CA ARG A 92 0.21 19.24 -5.07
C ARG A 92 -1.07 20.04 -4.92
N ALA A 93 -2.14 19.70 -5.65
CA ALA A 93 -3.43 20.37 -5.49
C ALA A 93 -4.01 20.15 -4.09
N VAL A 94 -3.94 18.92 -3.56
CA VAL A 94 -4.34 18.60 -2.19
C VAL A 94 -3.44 19.32 -1.17
N ASP A 95 -2.14 19.39 -1.42
CA ASP A 95 -1.18 20.07 -0.54
C ASP A 95 -1.32 21.59 -0.53
N SER A 96 -2.01 22.16 -1.53
CA SER A 96 -2.32 23.60 -1.57
C SER A 96 -3.52 24.00 -0.71
N LEU A 97 -4.32 23.02 -0.27
CA LEU A 97 -5.44 23.24 0.65
C LEU A 97 -4.92 23.62 2.04
N ASP A 98 -5.66 24.50 2.72
CA ASP A 98 -5.35 24.84 4.10
C ASP A 98 -5.57 23.64 5.05
N ALA A 99 -5.11 23.77 6.30
CA ALA A 99 -5.19 22.67 7.27
C ALA A 99 -6.63 22.26 7.59
N LYS A 100 -7.57 23.21 7.60
CA LYS A 100 -8.98 22.96 7.91
C LYS A 100 -9.66 22.25 6.74
N GLU A 101 -9.45 22.72 5.52
CA GLU A 101 -9.94 22.11 4.29
C GLU A 101 -9.41 20.69 4.13
N ARG A 102 -8.11 20.48 4.34
CA ARG A 102 -7.48 19.15 4.26
C ARG A 102 -8.04 18.18 5.29
N THR A 103 -8.25 18.64 6.52
CA THR A 103 -8.84 17.83 7.59
C THR A 103 -10.29 17.47 7.27
N ALA A 104 -11.08 18.43 6.79
CA ALA A 104 -12.47 18.20 6.40
C ALA A 104 -12.56 17.22 5.22
N MET A 105 -11.72 17.39 4.20
CA MET A 105 -11.64 16.47 3.06
C MET A 105 -11.26 15.05 3.50
N HIS A 106 -10.22 14.90 4.32
CA HIS A 106 -9.81 13.62 4.88
C HIS A 106 -10.96 12.94 5.63
N HIS A 107 -11.60 13.65 6.56
CA HIS A 107 -12.71 13.10 7.34
C HIS A 107 -13.87 12.64 6.45
N THR A 108 -14.22 13.45 5.45
CA THR A 108 -15.34 13.18 4.55
C THR A 108 -15.06 11.98 3.65
N LEU A 109 -13.88 11.92 3.02
CA LEU A 109 -13.46 10.78 2.20
C LEU A 109 -13.33 9.51 3.04
N HIS A 110 -12.76 9.60 4.24
CA HIS A 110 -12.65 8.46 5.14
C HIS A 110 -14.03 7.89 5.50
N LYS A 111 -15.02 8.75 5.79
CA LYS A 111 -16.40 8.34 6.07
C LYS A 111 -17.01 7.60 4.88
N VAL A 112 -16.89 8.15 3.67
CA VAL A 112 -17.38 7.50 2.43
C VAL A 112 -16.73 6.13 2.23
N LEU A 113 -15.40 6.05 2.35
CA LEU A 113 -14.66 4.80 2.19
C LEU A 113 -15.04 3.76 3.25
N THR A 114 -15.26 4.19 4.50
CA THR A 114 -15.70 3.30 5.58
C THR A 114 -17.08 2.72 5.30
N THR A 115 -18.03 3.55 4.84
CA THR A 115 -19.37 3.10 4.44
C THR A 115 -19.30 2.09 3.29
N LEU A 116 -18.47 2.34 2.27
CA LEU A 116 -18.26 1.41 1.15
C LEU A 116 -17.58 0.11 1.60
N ALA A 117 -16.64 0.18 2.54
CA ALA A 117 -15.94 -0.99 3.08
C ALA A 117 -16.84 -1.85 3.99
N ALA A 118 -17.91 -1.28 4.55
CA ALA A 118 -18.91 -2.00 5.31
C ALA A 118 -19.91 -2.76 4.41
N SER A 119 -20.11 -2.31 3.17
CA SER A 119 -21.13 -2.86 2.26
C SER A 119 -20.67 -4.05 1.41
N GLY A 120 -19.42 -4.52 1.51
CA GLY A 120 -18.92 -5.54 0.59
C GLY A 120 -17.69 -6.34 0.98
N ALA A 121 -17.53 -7.46 0.25
CA ALA A 121 -16.59 -8.57 0.45
C ALA A 121 -15.18 -8.35 -0.12
N HIS A 122 -14.72 -7.10 -0.23
CA HIS A 122 -13.38 -6.81 -0.76
C HIS A 122 -12.32 -6.91 0.33
N ARG A 123 -11.18 -7.51 -0.05
CA ARG A 123 -10.03 -7.63 0.84
C ARG A 123 -9.52 -6.23 1.17
N ARG A 124 -9.46 -5.91 2.46
CA ARG A 124 -9.03 -4.59 2.92
C ARG A 124 -7.51 -4.51 2.83
N PHE A 125 -7.02 -3.40 2.27
CA PHE A 125 -5.62 -3.03 2.36
C PHE A 125 -5.52 -1.84 3.31
N GLY A 126 -4.47 -1.85 4.12
CA GLY A 126 -4.13 -0.79 5.06
C GLY A 126 -2.64 -0.87 5.33
N VAL A 127 -2.17 -0.12 6.32
CA VAL A 127 -0.77 -0.09 6.70
C VAL A 127 -0.51 -1.02 7.90
N CYS A 128 0.74 -1.45 8.07
CA CYS A 128 1.10 -2.36 9.16
C CYS A 128 0.87 -1.75 10.55
N GLN A 129 1.03 -0.43 10.70
CA GLN A 129 0.80 0.27 11.97
C GLN A 129 -0.64 0.14 12.50
N ASP A 130 -1.63 0.03 11.60
CA ASP A 130 -3.06 -0.02 11.95
C ASP A 130 -3.62 -1.46 11.87
N CYS A 131 -2.73 -2.45 11.69
CA CYS A 131 -3.10 -3.84 11.47
C CYS A 131 -3.24 -4.59 12.79
N ALA A 132 -4.34 -5.34 12.96
CA ALA A 132 -4.58 -6.21 14.11
C ALA A 132 -3.49 -7.29 14.31
N HIS A 133 -2.70 -7.61 13.28
CA HIS A 133 -1.58 -8.54 13.38
C HIS A 133 -0.27 -7.92 13.88
N LEU A 134 -0.21 -6.59 14.07
CA LEU A 134 0.95 -5.96 14.68
C LEU A 134 1.13 -6.50 16.12
N GLY A 135 2.36 -6.78 16.49
CA GLY A 135 2.76 -7.16 17.84
C GLY A 135 4.08 -6.47 18.20
N GLY A 136 4.30 -6.24 19.50
CA GLY A 136 5.37 -5.37 19.99
C GLY A 136 4.91 -3.91 20.08
N GLU A 137 5.46 -3.16 21.04
CA GLU A 137 5.17 -1.74 21.20
C GLU A 137 5.99 -0.93 20.18
N MET A 138 5.34 -0.06 19.40
CA MET A 138 6.03 0.95 18.63
C MET A 138 6.47 2.07 19.59
N CYS A 139 7.71 2.01 20.08
CA CYS A 139 8.24 3.05 20.97
C CYS A 139 8.29 4.40 20.23
N ARG A 140 7.31 5.26 20.49
CA ARG A 140 7.35 6.69 20.09
C ARG A 140 8.24 7.54 21.02
N SER A 141 8.76 6.97 22.11
CA SER A 141 9.74 7.62 23.00
C SER A 141 10.80 6.63 23.48
N SER A 142 12.05 7.07 23.47
CA SER A 142 13.28 6.28 23.62
C SER A 142 13.71 6.06 25.07
N THR A 143 12.79 5.80 26.00
CA THR A 143 13.13 5.65 27.44
C THR A 143 12.78 4.31 28.09
N SER A 144 12.46 3.26 27.33
CA SER A 144 12.30 1.91 27.91
C SER A 144 13.25 0.90 27.25
N ALA A 145 14.14 0.33 28.06
CA ALA A 145 15.23 -0.57 27.64
C ALA A 145 14.77 -1.94 27.10
N ASN A 146 13.46 -2.16 26.90
CA ASN A 146 12.87 -3.45 26.50
C ASN A 146 11.92 -3.34 25.29
N SER A 147 12.04 -2.32 24.45
CA SER A 147 11.22 -2.21 23.23
C SER A 147 11.64 -3.27 22.20
N SER A 148 10.87 -4.35 22.09
CA SER A 148 11.03 -5.32 21.00
C SER A 148 10.64 -4.65 19.68
N ALA A 149 11.42 -4.90 18.63
CA ALA A 149 11.10 -4.39 17.29
C ALA A 149 9.68 -4.85 16.89
N PRO A 150 8.87 -3.99 16.25
CA PRO A 150 7.53 -4.37 15.84
C PRO A 150 7.58 -5.60 14.93
N GLN A 151 6.66 -6.53 15.13
CA GLN A 151 6.61 -7.79 14.40
C GLN A 151 5.19 -8.09 13.91
N CYS A 152 5.10 -8.76 12.76
CA CYS A 152 3.85 -9.30 12.27
C CYS A 152 3.58 -10.65 12.94
N ARG A 153 2.58 -10.72 13.83
CA ARG A 153 2.19 -11.97 14.52
C ARG A 153 1.68 -13.05 13.56
N LEU A 154 1.07 -12.65 12.44
CA LEU A 154 0.59 -13.58 11.41
C LEU A 154 1.76 -14.30 10.71
N LEU A 155 2.83 -13.56 10.38
CA LEU A 155 3.96 -14.08 9.62
C LEU A 155 5.14 -14.51 10.51
N GLY A 156 5.09 -14.20 11.82
CA GLY A 156 6.20 -14.43 12.74
C GLY A 156 7.47 -13.69 12.35
N ALA A 157 7.36 -12.54 11.68
CA ALA A 157 8.48 -11.83 11.06
C ALA A 157 8.58 -10.38 11.55
N PRO A 158 9.81 -9.84 11.72
CA PRO A 158 10.00 -8.44 12.11
C PRO A 158 9.54 -7.50 11.00
N ILE A 159 8.95 -6.37 11.41
CA ILE A 159 8.60 -5.25 10.56
C ILE A 159 9.63 -4.16 10.83
N GLN A 160 10.32 -3.68 9.79
CA GLN A 160 11.17 -2.51 9.96
C GLN A 160 10.31 -1.27 10.18
N PRO A 161 10.72 -0.30 11.02
CA PRO A 161 9.95 0.92 11.25
C PRO A 161 9.52 1.63 9.95
N GLU A 162 10.39 1.68 8.94
CA GLU A 162 10.08 2.28 7.63
C GLU A 162 9.04 1.51 6.80
N ASP A 163 8.81 0.24 7.12
CA ASP A 163 7.83 -0.60 6.44
C ASP A 163 6.44 -0.56 7.14
N ALA A 164 6.35 0.04 8.33
CA ALA A 164 5.12 0.08 9.13
C ALA A 164 4.00 0.91 8.46
N ASP A 165 4.38 1.95 7.72
CA ASP A 165 3.48 2.86 6.99
C ASP A 165 3.21 2.39 5.54
N LEU A 166 3.65 1.19 5.19
CA LEU A 166 3.47 0.61 3.86
C LEU A 166 2.27 -0.32 3.79
N LEU A 167 1.68 -0.41 2.60
CA LEU A 167 0.54 -1.27 2.28
C LEU A 167 0.83 -2.72 2.63
N CYS A 168 -0.13 -3.31 3.36
CA CYS A 168 -0.12 -4.68 3.84
C CYS A 168 -1.27 -5.48 3.22
N VAL A 169 -0.95 -6.54 2.48
CA VAL A 169 -1.92 -7.50 1.89
C VAL A 169 -2.62 -8.35 2.95
N HIS A 170 -2.00 -8.47 4.12
CA HIS A 170 -2.54 -9.17 5.28
C HIS A 170 -3.25 -8.21 6.24
N PHE A 171 -3.53 -6.98 5.82
CA PHE A 171 -4.16 -6.00 6.70
C PHE A 171 -5.51 -6.50 7.22
N GLN A 172 -5.65 -6.45 8.54
CA GLN A 172 -6.91 -6.64 9.23
C GLN A 172 -7.09 -5.42 10.14
N PRO A 173 -8.20 -4.69 10.04
CA PRO A 173 -8.42 -3.54 10.91
C PRO A 173 -8.52 -4.00 12.37
N THR A 174 -7.92 -3.25 13.27
CA THR A 174 -8.17 -3.38 14.71
C THR A 174 -9.66 -3.14 14.98
N SER A 175 -10.24 -3.90 15.90
CA SER A 175 -11.68 -3.90 16.17
C SER A 175 -12.23 -2.61 16.81
N GLU A 176 -11.43 -1.55 16.92
CA GLU A 176 -11.82 -0.28 17.57
C GLU A 176 -12.78 0.59 16.74
N HIS A 177 -13.26 0.08 15.59
CA HIS A 177 -14.40 0.65 14.86
C HIS A 177 -15.49 -0.41 14.60
N ARG A 178 -15.95 -1.03 15.69
CA ARG A 178 -17.30 -1.59 15.79
C ARG A 178 -18.15 -0.66 16.67
N ASP A 179 -18.35 0.58 16.23
CA ASP A 179 -19.34 1.46 16.86
C ASP A 179 -20.63 1.45 16.04
N GLY A 180 -21.69 0.92 16.67
CA GLY A 180 -23.08 1.27 16.37
C GLY A 180 -23.72 0.59 15.16
N ALA A 181 -23.93 -0.72 15.21
CA ALA A 181 -25.02 -1.35 14.46
C ALA A 181 -25.76 -2.34 15.37
N HIS A 182 -26.44 -1.79 16.37
CA HIS A 182 -27.59 -2.41 17.03
C HIS A 182 -28.55 -1.32 17.55
N ASP A 183 -29.84 -1.62 17.40
CA ASP A 183 -31.06 -0.95 17.89
C ASP A 183 -31.49 0.32 17.12
N GLU A 184 -32.69 0.48 16.55
CA GLU A 184 -34.00 -0.23 16.58
C GLU A 184 -34.64 -0.27 15.17
#